data_AF-A0A7C5IH31-F1
#
_entry.id   AF-A0A7C5IH31-F1
#
_cell.length_a   1.000
_cell.length_b   1.000
_cell.length_c   1.000
_cell.angle_alpha   90.00
_cell.angle_beta   90.00
_cell.angle_gamma   90.00
#
_symmetry.space_group_name_H-M   'P 1'
#
loop_
_entity.id
_entity.type
_entity.pdbx_description
1 polymer ?
#
loop_
_entity_poly.entity_id
_entity_poly.type
_entity_poly.pdbx_seq_one_letter_code
_entity_poly.pdbx_strand_id
1 'polypeptide(L)' 'MPENIDRVEYYAGGCGQEKPLAVYRAGQRLLVVKILSEKRLFISLTGERKEYYECLLETGEVVKVEREW' A
#
# COMPACT_ATOMS: atom_id res chain seq x y z
N MET A 1 6.40 -13.71 6.90
CA MET A 1 6.69 -12.51 7.71
C MET A 1 6.35 -11.33 6.85
N PRO A 2 5.57 -10.32 7.30
CA PRO A 2 5.38 -9.12 6.49
C PRO A 2 6.78 -8.56 6.24
N GLU A 3 7.13 -8.46 4.97
CA GLU A 3 8.44 -7.96 4.57
C GLU A 3 8.53 -6.53 5.09
N ASN A 4 9.58 -6.20 5.85
CA ASN A 4 9.70 -4.92 6.56
C ASN A 4 9.63 -3.76 5.57
N ILE A 5 8.44 -3.21 5.40
CA ILE A 5 8.19 -1.98 4.67
C ILE A 5 8.41 -0.86 5.67
N ASP A 6 9.47 -0.07 5.46
CA ASP A 6 9.83 1.04 6.33
C ASP A 6 8.86 2.21 6.14
N ARG A 7 8.44 2.45 4.89
CA ARG A 7 7.54 3.54 4.50
C ARG A 7 6.88 3.23 3.16
N VAL A 8 5.68 3.77 2.97
CA VAL A 8 5.01 3.76 1.66
C VAL A 8 4.78 5.19 1.20
N GLU A 9 5.14 5.46 -0.05
CA GLU A 9 4.74 6.67 -0.76
C GLU A 9 3.40 6.44 -1.44
N TYR A 10 2.52 7.42 -1.32
CA TYR A 10 1.22 7.42 -1.96
C TYR A 10 1.14 8.56 -2.96
N TYR A 11 0.41 8.32 -4.07
CA TYR A 11 0.05 9.38 -4.99
C TYR A 11 -1.45 9.68 -4.86
N ALA A 12 -1.80 10.95 -4.98
CA ALA A 12 -3.19 11.38 -5.09
C ALA A 12 -3.73 10.91 -6.45
N GLY A 13 -4.59 9.89 -6.44
CA GLY A 13 -5.41 9.51 -7.57
C GLY A 13 -6.61 10.44 -7.75
N GLY A 14 -7.41 10.17 -8.78
CA GLY A 14 -8.67 10.88 -8.99
C GLY A 14 -9.67 10.68 -7.83
N CYS A 15 -10.44 11.72 -7.51
CA CYS A 15 -11.49 11.72 -6.49
C CYS A 15 -11.02 11.50 -5.03
N GLY A 16 -9.83 11.98 -4.67
CA GLY A 16 -9.35 11.96 -3.27
C GLY A 16 -8.87 10.58 -2.79
N GLN A 17 -8.69 9.63 -3.70
CA GLN A 17 -8.17 8.31 -3.39
C GLN A 17 -6.64 8.32 -3.49
N GLU A 18 -5.97 8.01 -2.40
CA GLU A 18 -4.51 7.83 -2.40
C GLU A 18 -4.18 6.37 -2.69
N LYS A 19 -3.25 6.13 -3.62
CA LYS A 19 -2.81 4.78 -4.01
C LYS A 19 -1.31 4.61 -3.79
N PRO A 20 -0.82 3.40 -3.45
CA PRO A 20 0.61 3.15 -3.32
C PRO A 20 1.35 3.47 -4.62
N LEU A 21 2.39 4.30 -4.51
CA LEU A 21 3.30 4.67 -5.60
C LEU A 21 4.62 3.93 -5.50
N ALA A 22 5.18 3.88 -4.30
CA ALA A 22 6.48 3.28 -4.03
C ALA A 22 6.55 2.78 -2.60
N VAL A 23 7.38 1.78 -2.40
CA VAL A 23 7.66 1.16 -1.11
C VAL A 23 9.13 1.39 -0.78
N TYR A 24 9.40 1.80 0.46
CA TYR A 24 10.74 1.91 0.99
C TYR A 24 11.07 0.68 1.82
N ARG A 25 12.15 0.01 1.47
CA ARG A 25 12.63 -1.20 2.15
C ARG A 25 14.16 -1.17 2.19
N ALA A 26 14.72 -1.33 3.39
CA ALA A 26 16.18 -1.37 3.60
C ALA A 26 16.90 -0.15 2.99
N GLY A 27 16.28 1.03 3.07
CA GLY A 27 16.79 2.27 2.50
C GLY A 27 16.69 2.39 0.97
N GLN A 28 16.12 1.39 0.28
CA GLN A 28 15.85 1.42 -1.15
C GLN A 28 14.41 1.85 -1.43
N ARG A 29 14.22 2.63 -2.49
CA ARG A 29 12.90 3.01 -3.01
C ARG A 29 12.55 2.09 -4.17
N LEU A 30 11.47 1.33 -4.03
CA LEU A 30 10.97 0.39 -5.02
C LEU A 30 9.62 0.87 -5.55
N LEU A 31 9.54 1.14 -6.86
CA LEU A 31 8.30 1.59 -7.50
C LEU A 31 7.25 0.47 -7.55
N VAL A 32 6.00 0.84 -7.28
CA VAL A 32 4.84 -0.01 -7.54
C VAL A 32 4.50 0.09 -9.03
N VAL A 33 4.68 -0.99 -9.77
CA VAL A 33 4.33 -1.04 -11.19
C VAL A 33 2.86 -1.37 -11.42
N LYS A 34 2.24 -2.13 -10.51
CA LYS A 34 0.84 -2.53 -10.62
C LYS A 34 0.25 -2.87 -9.25
N ILE A 35 -0.98 -2.41 -9.00
CA ILE A 35 -1.79 -2.90 -7.89
C ILE A 35 -2.56 -4.13 -8.40
N LEU A 36 -2.30 -5.29 -7.79
CA LEU A 36 -2.92 -6.57 -8.12
C LEU A 36 -4.27 -6.74 -7.43
N SER A 37 -4.38 -6.25 -6.19
CA SER A 37 -5.58 -6.35 -5.37
C SER A 37 -5.70 -5.14 -4.45
N GLU A 38 -6.93 -4.74 -4.19
CA GLU A 38 -7.27 -3.63 -3.30
C GLU A 38 -8.47 -4.05 -2.44
N LYS A 39 -8.35 -3.92 -1.12
CA LYS A 39 -9.41 -4.22 -0.16
C LYS A 39 -9.50 -3.11 0.87
N ARG A 40 -10.72 -2.59 1.06
CA ARG A 40 -11.02 -1.57 2.06
C ARG A 40 -11.95 -2.14 3.12
N LEU A 41 -11.68 -1.81 4.37
CA LEU A 41 -12.44 -2.23 5.53
C LEU A 41 -12.79 -0.99 6.34
N PHE A 42 -14.09 -0.82 6.58
CA PHE A 42 -14.60 0.15 7.55
C PHE A 42 -15.16 -0.63 8.73
N ILE A 43 -14.53 -0.46 9.89
CA ILE A 43 -14.95 -1.13 11.12
C ILE A 43 -15.95 -0.20 11.80
N SER A 44 -17.24 -0.40 11.57
CA SER A 44 -18.30 0.49 12.07
C SER A 44 -18.37 0.61 13.59
N LEU A 45 -17.87 -0.40 14.31
CA LEU A 45 -17.81 -0.43 15.78
C LEU A 45 -16.77 0.54 16.35
N THR A 46 -15.63 0.71 15.68
CA THR A 46 -14.51 1.54 16.14
C THR A 46 -14.37 2.83 15.33
N GLY A 47 -15.02 2.91 14.16
CA GLY A 47 -14.83 3.99 13.19
C GLY A 47 -13.55 3.85 12.38
N GLU A 48 -12.74 2.82 12.62
CA GLU A 48 -11.44 2.62 11.98
C GLU A 48 -11.59 2.33 10.49
N ARG A 49 -10.65 2.86 9.71
CA ARG A 49 -10.51 2.57 8.29
C ARG A 49 -9.21 1.85 8.06
N LYS A 50 -9.28 0.69 7.42
CA LYS A 50 -8.10 -0.07 6.99
C LYS A 50 -8.16 -0.29 5.49
N GLU A 51 -7.04 -0.08 4.83
CA GLU A 51 -6.85 -0.38 3.42
C GLU A 51 -5.69 -1.35 3.24
N TYR A 52 -5.91 -2.37 2.42
CA TYR A 52 -4.95 -3.41 2.09
C TYR A 52 -4.74 -3.40 0.58
N TYR A 53 -3.47 -3.37 0.17
CA TYR A 53 -3.07 -3.40 -1.23
C TYR A 53 -2.08 -4.55 -1.46
N GLU A 54 -2.29 -5.32 -2.51
CA GLU A 54 -1.27 -6.23 -3.05
C GLU A 54 -0.63 -5.56 -4.25
N CYS A 55 0.67 -5.27 -4.17
CA CYS A 55 1.40 -4.47 -5.14
C CYS A 55 2.51 -5.30 -5.78
N LEU A 56 2.60 -5.27 -7.10
CA LEU A 56 3.77 -5.72 -7.86
C LEU A 56 4.77 -4.57 -7.91
N LEU A 57 5.99 -4.83 -7.47
CA LEU A 57 7.12 -3.90 -7.52
C LEU A 57 7.88 -4.01 -8.84
N GLU A 58 8.68 -2.99 -9.15
CA GLU A 58 9.55 -2.99 -10.34
C GLU A 58 10.57 -4.14 -10.37
N THR A 59 10.88 -4.72 -9.20
CA THR A 59 11.72 -5.92 -9.05
C THR A 59 11.03 -7.22 -9.46
N GLY A 60 9.70 -7.18 -9.70
CA GLY A 60 8.86 -8.36 -9.91
C GLY A 60 8.34 -8.99 -8.61
N GLU A 61 8.72 -8.46 -7.45
CA GLU A 61 8.24 -8.90 -6.14
C GLU A 61 6.79 -8.45 -5.89
N VAL A 62 6.01 -9.29 -5.20
CA VAL A 62 4.66 -8.94 -4.76
C VAL A 62 4.67 -8.67 -3.26
N VAL A 63 4.27 -7.46 -2.87
CA VAL A 63 4.23 -7.02 -1.48
C VAL A 63 2.81 -6.66 -1.04
N LYS A 64 2.57 -6.78 0.27
CA LYS A 64 1.32 -6.37 0.92
C LYS A 64 1.54 -5.07 1.67
N VAL A 65 0.75 -4.06 1.32
CA VAL A 65 0.73 -2.76 2.01
C VAL A 65 -0.55 -2.66 2.82
N GLU A 66 -0.42 -2.29 4.09
CA GLU A 66 -1.53 -1.97 4.99
C GLU A 66 -1.47 -0.48 5.35
N ARG A 67 -2.62 0.17 5.34
CA ARG A 67 -2.78 1.57 5.77
C ARG A 67 -3.97 1.69 6.71
N GLU A 68 -3.76 2.38 7.83
CA GLU A 68 -4.76 2.61 8.88
C GLU A 68 -4.91 4.12 9.12
N TRP A 69 -6.13 4.58 9.42
CA TRP A 69 -6.47 5.96 9.82
C TRP A 69 -7.36 5.98 11.05
#